data_AF-A0AAV9N0F0-F1
#
_entry.id   AF-A0AAV9N0F0-F1
#
_cell.length_a   1.000
_cell.length_b   1.000
_cell.length_c   1.000
_cell.angle_alpha   90.00
_cell.angle_beta   90.00
_cell.angle_gamma   90.00
#
_symmetry.space_group_name_H-M   'P 1'
#
loop_
_entity.id
_entity.type
_entity.pdbx_description
1 polymer ?
#
loop_
_entity_poly.entity_id
_entity_poly.type
_entity_poly.pdbx_seq_one_letter_code
_entity_poly.pdbx_strand_id
1 'polypeptide(L)'
;MALRVARWEDVQTLSIILAGFNVALAFQACLSTRLAPEDVLVWGPSLMTLVIDAGAMEQFLTLGRKNFKIWLAGFWKGAKPVEEDVELEPVRPVEQDPALPVEERPARGAKQPTSTFVAFVTITSSLLLLMIFGLQIAGLVAAFQGRKKKDVRASWCSPMFSLFGVAEFDSNCVFREISGSPNKGLGCIELDGKRQRLWLMVTLICLLLSVVVQMVDLILLCSRFRRWAPFSFLAVNLQRPWATITLGFGTLVLILAFGANDAYTLPYGISENIWLVVDSGEPFVCTGTLTPAGERGQFLGWLDGIFQSWGSVYFGPET
;
A
#
# COMPACT_ATOMS: atom_id res chain seq x y z
N MET A 1 -25.50 -11.09 -18.37
CA MET A 1 -24.20 -11.24 -19.05
C MET A 1 -23.13 -11.50 -17.99
N ALA A 2 -22.69 -12.75 -17.83
CA ALA A 2 -21.66 -13.12 -16.86
C ALA A 2 -20.34 -13.30 -17.60
N LEU A 3 -19.46 -12.30 -17.52
CA LEU A 3 -18.14 -12.34 -18.14
C LEU A 3 -17.26 -13.31 -17.31
N ARG A 4 -17.19 -14.58 -17.71
CA ARG A 4 -16.26 -15.55 -17.12
C ARG A 4 -14.87 -15.31 -17.71
N VAL A 5 -14.01 -14.65 -16.93
CA VAL A 5 -12.60 -14.46 -17.29
C VAL A 5 -11.91 -15.82 -17.27
N ALA A 6 -11.45 -16.29 -18.42
CA ALA A 6 -10.87 -17.62 -18.60
C ALA A 6 -9.43 -17.78 -18.03
N ARG A 7 -8.83 -16.72 -17.49
CA ARG A 7 -7.45 -16.71 -16.94
C ARG A 7 -7.39 -16.15 -15.52
N TRP A 8 -8.28 -16.63 -14.66
CA TRP A 8 -8.38 -16.15 -13.28
C TRP A 8 -7.12 -16.47 -12.45
N GLU A 9 -6.44 -17.58 -12.71
CA GLU A 9 -5.25 -18.04 -11.96
C GLU A 9 -4.02 -17.12 -12.13
N ASP A 10 -3.81 -16.60 -13.34
CA ASP A 10 -2.71 -15.68 -13.65
C ASP A 10 -2.86 -14.38 -12.83
N VAL A 11 -4.08 -13.86 -12.76
CA VAL A 11 -4.41 -12.63 -12.01
C VAL A 11 -4.26 -12.85 -10.49
N GLN A 12 -4.65 -14.02 -9.99
CA GLN A 12 -4.48 -14.36 -8.56
C GLN A 12 -3.01 -14.40 -8.16
N THR A 13 -2.18 -15.06 -8.99
CA THR A 13 -0.75 -15.17 -8.74
C THR A 13 -0.08 -13.80 -8.75
N LEU A 14 -0.41 -12.97 -9.75
CA LEU A 14 0.10 -11.59 -9.83
C LEU A 14 -0.31 -10.76 -8.61
N SER A 15 -1.56 -10.90 -8.16
CA SER A 15 -2.07 -10.16 -6.98
C SER A 15 -1.34 -10.55 -5.70
N ILE A 16 -1.03 -11.84 -5.51
CA ILE A 16 -0.25 -12.32 -4.35
C ILE A 16 1.18 -11.81 -4.40
N ILE A 17 1.82 -11.83 -5.57
CA ILE A 17 3.18 -11.31 -5.74
C ILE A 17 3.22 -9.81 -5.43
N LEU A 18 2.25 -9.05 -5.96
CA LEU A 18 2.17 -7.61 -5.73
C LEU A 18 1.91 -7.28 -4.26
N ALA A 19 0.98 -8.00 -3.61
CA ALA A 19 0.72 -7.83 -2.18
C ALA A 19 1.95 -8.18 -1.34
N GLY A 20 2.67 -9.25 -1.67
CA GLY A 20 3.93 -9.61 -1.01
C GLY A 20 5.00 -8.53 -1.16
N PHE A 21 5.12 -7.95 -2.35
CA PHE A 21 6.03 -6.84 -2.62
C PHE A 21 5.65 -5.58 -1.82
N ASN A 22 4.36 -5.21 -1.79
CA ASN A 22 3.88 -4.07 -1.01
C ASN A 22 4.09 -4.26 0.50
N VAL A 23 3.84 -5.47 1.03
CA VAL A 23 4.14 -5.81 2.42
C VAL A 23 5.64 -5.68 2.72
N ALA A 24 6.50 -6.16 1.82
CA ALA A 24 7.94 -6.05 1.97
C ALA A 24 8.42 -4.58 1.96
N LEU A 25 7.88 -3.76 1.05
CA LEU A 25 8.17 -2.31 1.01
C LEU A 25 7.67 -1.60 2.28
N ALA A 26 6.45 -1.89 2.74
CA ALA A 26 5.92 -1.32 3.97
C ALA A 26 6.76 -1.73 5.18
N PHE A 27 7.19 -3.00 5.24
CA PHE A 27 8.07 -3.47 6.30
C PHE A 27 9.43 -2.79 6.26
N GLN A 28 10.03 -2.66 5.08
CA GLN A 28 11.29 -1.94 4.88
C GLN A 28 11.16 -0.46 5.29
N ALA A 29 10.06 0.21 4.93
CA ALA A 29 9.77 1.58 5.37
C ALA A 29 9.65 1.68 6.89
N CYS A 30 8.98 0.72 7.54
CA CYS A 30 8.88 0.64 9.00
C CYS A 30 10.26 0.48 9.66
N LEU A 31 11.12 -0.38 9.10
CA LEU A 31 12.47 -0.60 9.62
C LEU A 31 13.36 0.64 9.48
N SER A 32 13.33 1.30 8.32
CA SER A 32 14.17 2.47 8.04
C SER A 32 13.78 3.68 8.86
N THR A 33 12.49 3.98 8.91
CA THR A 33 11.97 5.17 9.61
C THR A 33 11.71 4.94 11.08
N ARG A 34 11.70 3.67 11.53
CA ARG A 34 11.23 3.26 12.86
C ARG A 34 9.84 3.82 13.21
N LEU A 35 9.02 4.08 12.19
CA LEU A 35 7.72 4.73 12.30
C LEU A 35 7.79 6.10 13.01
N ALA A 36 8.89 6.82 12.84
CA ALA A 36 9.03 8.17 13.36
C ALA A 36 7.99 9.11 12.71
N PRO A 37 7.37 10.02 13.47
CA PRO A 37 6.34 10.91 12.94
C PRO A 37 6.86 11.92 11.91
N GLU A 38 8.16 12.18 11.94
CA GLU A 38 8.86 13.09 11.04
C GLU A 38 8.92 12.50 9.62
N ASP A 39 9.01 11.16 9.52
CA ASP A 39 9.10 10.41 8.28
C ASP A 39 7.76 9.82 7.82
N VAL A 40 6.63 10.36 8.31
CA VAL A 40 5.28 9.86 7.95
C VAL A 40 5.00 9.89 6.44
N LEU A 41 5.67 10.77 5.70
CA LEU A 41 5.57 10.86 4.25
C LEU A 41 6.15 9.61 3.56
N VAL A 42 7.03 8.87 4.22
CA VAL A 42 7.67 7.66 3.71
C VAL A 42 6.83 6.42 4.05
N TRP A 43 6.52 6.23 5.32
CA TRP A 43 5.80 5.03 5.79
C TRP A 43 4.28 5.14 5.67
N GLY A 44 3.71 6.34 5.72
CA GLY A 44 2.25 6.57 5.68
C GLY A 44 1.61 6.08 4.39
N PRO A 45 2.00 6.59 3.21
CA PRO A 45 1.48 6.12 1.92
C PRO A 45 1.63 4.60 1.76
N SER A 46 2.79 4.05 2.13
CA SER A 46 3.09 2.61 2.04
C SER A 46 2.15 1.74 2.90
N LEU A 47 1.72 2.21 4.08
CA LEU A 47 0.76 1.49 4.91
C LEU A 47 -0.69 1.67 4.43
N MET A 48 -1.00 2.82 3.85
CA MET A 48 -2.33 3.11 3.31
C MET A 48 -2.61 2.33 2.01
N THR A 49 -1.60 2.03 1.19
CA THR A 49 -1.77 1.17 0.00
C THR A 49 -2.11 -0.28 0.36
N LEU A 50 -1.67 -0.78 1.53
CA LEU A 50 -2.00 -2.14 1.99
C LEU A 50 -3.51 -2.39 2.16
N VAL A 51 -4.33 -1.32 2.28
CA VAL A 51 -5.80 -1.42 2.34
C VAL A 51 -6.35 -2.10 1.09
N ILE A 52 -5.74 -1.83 -0.07
CA ILE A 52 -6.13 -2.42 -1.38
C ILE A 52 -5.87 -3.92 -1.37
N ASP A 53 -4.68 -4.32 -0.90
CA ASP A 53 -4.26 -5.71 -0.88
C ASP A 53 -5.07 -6.54 0.11
N ALA A 54 -5.50 -5.95 1.24
CA ALA A 54 -6.34 -6.62 2.22
C ALA A 54 -7.65 -7.16 1.62
N GLY A 55 -8.35 -6.35 0.81
CA GLY A 55 -9.59 -6.77 0.16
C GLY A 55 -9.38 -7.92 -0.84
N ALA A 56 -8.26 -7.91 -1.57
CA ALA A 56 -7.89 -9.01 -2.46
C ALA A 56 -7.60 -10.30 -1.67
N MET A 57 -6.85 -10.21 -0.56
CA MET A 57 -6.53 -11.37 0.28
C MET A 57 -7.78 -11.95 0.96
N GLU A 58 -8.69 -11.11 1.44
CA GLU A 58 -10.00 -11.54 1.97
C GLU A 58 -10.83 -12.30 0.92
N GLN A 59 -10.84 -11.81 -0.33
CA GLN A 59 -11.51 -12.52 -1.42
C GLN A 59 -10.89 -13.89 -1.68
N PHE A 60 -9.56 -14.01 -1.70
CA PHE A 60 -8.88 -15.30 -1.90
C PHE A 60 -9.14 -16.29 -0.77
N LEU A 61 -9.24 -15.82 0.47
CA LEU A 61 -9.64 -16.66 1.60
C LEU A 61 -11.02 -17.29 1.39
N THR A 62 -11.99 -16.50 0.91
CA THR A 62 -13.36 -17.01 0.72
C THR A 62 -13.47 -18.02 -0.41
N LEU A 63 -12.74 -17.80 -1.51
CA LEU A 63 -12.70 -18.71 -2.66
C LEU A 63 -11.93 -20.00 -2.32
N GLY A 64 -10.80 -19.85 -1.63
CA GLY A 64 -9.92 -20.94 -1.25
C GLY A 64 -10.50 -21.87 -0.18
N ARG A 65 -11.37 -21.36 0.70
CA ARG A 65 -11.89 -22.10 1.87
C ARG A 65 -12.64 -23.41 1.52
N LYS A 66 -13.40 -23.44 0.42
CA LYS A 66 -14.12 -24.67 0.01
C LYS A 66 -13.14 -25.79 -0.29
N ASN A 67 -12.10 -25.48 -1.04
CA ASN A 67 -11.06 -26.43 -1.45
C ASN A 67 -10.08 -26.70 -0.30
N PHE A 68 -9.81 -25.70 0.55
CA PHE A 68 -8.93 -25.84 1.72
C PHE A 68 -9.51 -26.79 2.76
N LYS A 69 -10.83 -26.77 3.04
CA LYS A 69 -11.45 -27.75 3.94
C LYS A 69 -11.31 -29.19 3.43
N ILE A 70 -11.49 -29.39 2.13
CA ILE A 70 -11.35 -30.70 1.46
C ILE A 70 -9.89 -31.16 1.52
N TRP A 71 -8.95 -30.26 1.19
CA TRP A 71 -7.52 -30.53 1.26
C TRP A 71 -7.05 -30.85 2.69
N LEU A 72 -7.45 -30.06 3.68
CA LEU A 72 -7.07 -30.27 5.07
C LEU A 72 -7.66 -31.56 5.63
N ALA A 73 -8.89 -31.92 5.23
CA ALA A 73 -9.49 -33.20 5.57
C ALA A 73 -8.73 -34.38 4.92
N GLY A 74 -8.27 -34.24 3.68
CA GLY A 74 -7.43 -35.24 3.00
C GLY A 74 -6.04 -35.38 3.63
N PHE A 75 -5.39 -34.25 3.95
CA PHE A 75 -4.06 -34.18 4.55
C PHE A 75 -4.03 -34.84 5.94
N TRP A 76 -5.01 -34.56 6.79
CA TRP A 76 -5.10 -35.15 8.13
C TRP A 76 -5.59 -36.61 8.14
N LYS A 77 -6.39 -37.02 7.16
CA LYS A 77 -6.94 -38.39 7.11
C LYS A 77 -6.11 -39.37 6.29
N GLY A 78 -5.01 -38.95 5.67
CA GLY A 78 -4.25 -39.78 4.72
C GLY A 78 -5.13 -40.32 3.59
N ALA A 79 -6.27 -39.67 3.33
CA ALA A 79 -7.30 -40.19 2.45
C ALA A 79 -6.95 -39.84 1.01
N LYS A 80 -6.98 -40.87 0.14
CA LYS A 80 -6.92 -40.68 -1.31
C LYS A 80 -7.99 -39.64 -1.72
N PRO A 81 -7.67 -38.71 -2.63
CA PRO A 81 -8.64 -37.74 -3.12
C PRO A 81 -9.88 -38.50 -3.58
N VAL A 82 -11.05 -38.12 -3.04
CA VAL A 82 -12.33 -38.59 -3.56
C VAL A 82 -12.44 -38.01 -4.95
N GLU A 83 -12.20 -38.85 -5.95
CA GLU A 83 -12.60 -38.61 -7.33
C GLU A 83 -14.12 -38.45 -7.27
N GLU A 84 -14.58 -37.20 -7.30
CA GLU A 84 -16.00 -36.90 -7.44
C GLU A 84 -16.31 -37.30 -8.88
N ASP A 85 -16.69 -38.57 -9.08
CA ASP A 85 -17.24 -39.07 -10.32
C ASP A 85 -18.41 -38.15 -10.65
N VAL A 86 -18.16 -37.18 -11.54
CA VAL A 86 -19.20 -36.37 -12.15
C VAL A 86 -20.04 -37.36 -12.94
N GLU A 87 -21.11 -37.84 -12.30
CA GLU A 87 -22.15 -38.63 -12.92
C GLU A 87 -22.69 -37.78 -14.08
N LEU A 88 -22.14 -38.03 -15.26
CA LEU A 88 -22.57 -37.42 -16.50
C LEU A 88 -24.01 -37.87 -16.71
N GLU A 89 -24.97 -37.04 -16.31
CA GLU A 89 -26.35 -37.18 -16.73
C GLU A 89 -26.33 -37.42 -18.25
N PRO A 90 -26.97 -38.50 -18.75
CA PRO A 90 -27.00 -38.78 -20.17
C PRO A 90 -27.63 -37.58 -20.87
N VAL A 91 -26.80 -36.89 -21.66
CA VAL A 91 -27.22 -35.79 -22.52
C VAL A 91 -28.34 -36.32 -23.40
N ARG A 92 -29.58 -35.93 -23.08
CA ARG A 92 -30.71 -36.17 -23.98
C ARG A 92 -30.36 -35.52 -25.32
N PRO A 93 -30.52 -36.21 -26.46
CA PRO A 93 -30.32 -35.59 -27.75
C PRO A 93 -31.31 -34.42 -27.86
N VAL A 94 -30.76 -33.20 -27.81
CA VAL A 94 -31.51 -31.98 -28.11
C VAL A 94 -31.65 -31.97 -29.62
N GLU A 95 -32.89 -32.10 -30.07
CA GLU A 95 -33.30 -31.96 -31.46
C GLU A 95 -32.82 -30.59 -31.97
N GLN A 96 -31.90 -30.61 -32.94
CA GLN A 96 -31.22 -29.43 -33.46
C GLN A 96 -32.17 -28.68 -34.41
N ASP A 97 -32.71 -27.55 -33.95
CA ASP A 97 -33.35 -26.58 -34.82
C ASP A 97 -32.28 -25.93 -35.74
N PRO A 98 -32.41 -26.01 -37.08
CA PRO A 98 -31.34 -25.66 -38.02
C PRO A 98 -31.17 -24.16 -38.31
N ALA A 99 -31.61 -23.24 -37.43
CA ALA A 99 -31.70 -21.81 -37.78
C ALA A 99 -30.98 -20.82 -36.84
N LEU A 100 -30.26 -21.26 -35.80
CA LEU A 100 -29.53 -20.34 -34.92
C LEU A 100 -28.02 -20.36 -35.18
N PRO A 101 -27.36 -19.19 -35.25
CA PRO A 101 -25.92 -19.10 -35.40
C PRO A 101 -25.25 -19.85 -34.26
N VAL A 102 -24.30 -20.71 -34.61
CA VAL A 102 -23.53 -21.55 -33.69
C VAL A 102 -22.81 -20.65 -32.70
N GLU A 103 -23.37 -20.50 -31.50
CA GLU A 103 -22.70 -19.92 -30.35
C GLU A 103 -21.48 -20.81 -30.07
N GLU A 104 -20.28 -20.28 -30.29
CA GLU A 104 -19.02 -20.96 -30.00
C GLU A 104 -19.03 -21.43 -28.55
N ARG A 105 -19.29 -22.73 -28.34
CA ARG A 105 -19.14 -23.36 -27.03
C ARG A 105 -17.69 -23.15 -26.61
N PRO A 106 -17.41 -22.47 -25.48
CA PRO A 106 -16.05 -22.28 -25.02
C PRO A 106 -15.39 -23.65 -24.86
N ALA A 107 -14.19 -23.78 -25.43
CA ALA A 107 -13.41 -25.00 -25.45
C ALA A 107 -13.44 -25.70 -24.09
N ARG A 108 -13.97 -26.92 -24.09
CA ARG A 108 -14.33 -27.75 -22.93
C ARG A 108 -13.10 -28.39 -22.26
N GLY A 109 -12.00 -27.65 -22.15
CA GLY A 109 -10.68 -28.14 -21.72
C GLY A 109 -9.98 -27.26 -20.67
N ALA A 110 -10.71 -26.40 -19.96
CA ALA A 110 -10.13 -25.70 -18.81
C ALA A 110 -9.81 -26.74 -17.72
N LYS A 111 -8.54 -27.14 -17.63
CA LYS A 111 -8.02 -27.96 -16.52
C LYS A 111 -8.46 -27.32 -15.22
N GLN A 112 -9.23 -28.03 -14.40
CA GLN A 112 -9.54 -27.57 -13.06
C GLN A 112 -8.23 -27.36 -12.29
N PRO A 113 -8.07 -26.25 -11.56
CA PRO A 113 -6.89 -26.02 -10.74
C PRO A 113 -6.69 -27.19 -9.79
N THR A 114 -5.45 -27.68 -9.72
CA THR A 114 -5.08 -28.75 -8.80
C THR A 114 -5.35 -28.31 -7.35
N SER A 115 -5.89 -29.22 -6.53
CA SER A 115 -6.24 -28.93 -5.13
C SER A 115 -5.07 -28.36 -4.31
N THR A 116 -3.83 -28.66 -4.68
CA THR A 116 -2.61 -28.17 -4.03
C THR A 116 -2.35 -26.68 -4.31
N PHE A 117 -2.57 -26.20 -5.53
CA PHE A 117 -2.41 -24.79 -5.88
C PHE A 117 -3.38 -23.91 -5.09
N VAL A 118 -4.64 -24.32 -5.00
CA VAL A 118 -5.64 -23.57 -4.23
C VAL A 118 -5.29 -23.54 -2.74
N ALA A 119 -4.78 -24.63 -2.18
CA ALA A 119 -4.32 -24.66 -0.80
C ALA A 119 -3.15 -23.69 -0.57
N PHE A 120 -2.15 -23.69 -1.45
CA PHE A 120 -1.02 -22.75 -1.41
C PHE A 120 -1.50 -21.29 -1.46
N VAL A 121 -2.33 -20.93 -2.44
CA VAL A 121 -2.92 -19.59 -2.59
C VAL A 121 -3.65 -19.17 -1.31
N THR A 122 -4.42 -20.08 -0.70
CA THR A 122 -5.18 -19.80 0.53
C THR A 122 -4.26 -19.56 1.72
N ILE A 123 -3.24 -20.41 1.92
CA ILE A 123 -2.29 -20.27 3.04
C ILE A 123 -1.51 -18.98 2.90
N THR A 124 -0.94 -18.71 1.71
CA THR A 124 -0.16 -17.51 1.44
C THR A 124 -1.01 -16.24 1.61
N SER A 125 -2.25 -16.24 1.12
CA SER A 125 -3.17 -15.11 1.31
C SER A 125 -3.52 -14.89 2.78
N SER A 126 -3.68 -15.97 3.56
CA SER A 126 -3.92 -15.88 5.01
C SER A 126 -2.74 -15.22 5.73
N LEU A 127 -1.52 -15.65 5.41
CA LEU A 127 -0.30 -15.10 6.01
C LEU A 127 -0.10 -13.64 5.64
N LEU A 128 -0.30 -13.28 4.35
CA LEU A 128 -0.24 -11.91 3.89
C LEU A 128 -1.27 -11.02 4.58
N LEU A 129 -2.52 -11.49 4.72
CA LEU A 129 -3.56 -10.73 5.42
C LEU A 129 -3.19 -10.46 6.89
N LEU A 130 -2.63 -11.45 7.59
CA LEU A 130 -2.16 -11.26 8.97
C LEU A 130 -1.02 -10.24 9.06
N MET A 131 -0.06 -10.26 8.13
CA MET A 131 1.02 -9.28 8.07
C MET A 131 0.49 -7.88 7.77
N ILE A 132 -0.45 -7.74 6.81
CA ILE A 132 -1.11 -6.48 6.50
C ILE A 132 -1.80 -5.92 7.74
N PHE A 133 -2.59 -6.73 8.44
CA PHE A 133 -3.30 -6.31 9.65
C PHE A 133 -2.34 -5.86 10.76
N GLY A 134 -1.25 -6.61 10.97
CA GLY A 134 -0.20 -6.24 11.93
C GLY A 134 0.47 -4.91 11.60
N LEU A 135 0.82 -4.69 10.33
CA LEU A 135 1.42 -3.44 9.85
C LEU A 135 0.43 -2.26 9.97
N GLN A 136 -0.85 -2.46 9.67
CA GLN A 136 -1.88 -1.43 9.83
C GLN A 136 -2.06 -1.03 11.30
N ILE A 137 -2.06 -1.98 12.24
CA ILE A 137 -2.11 -1.68 13.68
C ILE A 137 -0.86 -0.93 14.11
N ALA A 138 0.33 -1.37 13.70
CA ALA A 138 1.58 -0.68 14.02
C ALA A 138 1.57 0.77 13.51
N GLY A 139 1.14 0.99 12.27
CA GLY A 139 0.94 2.31 11.68
C GLY A 139 -0.07 3.17 12.41
N LEU A 140 -1.20 2.58 12.83
CA LEU A 140 -2.24 3.28 13.58
C LEU A 140 -1.73 3.75 14.95
N VAL A 141 -1.02 2.88 15.67
CA VAL A 141 -0.39 3.21 16.96
C VAL A 141 0.66 4.31 16.78
N ALA A 142 1.53 4.18 15.78
CA ALA A 142 2.54 5.18 15.48
C ALA A 142 1.93 6.53 15.09
N ALA A 143 0.90 6.55 14.24
CA ALA A 143 0.20 7.77 13.85
C ALA A 143 -0.45 8.45 15.06
N PHE A 144 -1.09 7.68 15.94
CA PHE A 144 -1.70 8.19 17.16
C PHE A 144 -0.67 8.77 18.13
N GLN A 145 0.46 8.09 18.35
CA GLN A 145 1.54 8.59 19.19
C GLN A 145 2.23 9.82 18.57
N GLY A 146 2.46 9.79 17.26
CA GLY A 146 3.06 10.87 16.49
C GLY A 146 2.27 12.17 16.61
N ARG A 147 0.94 12.10 16.54
CA ARG A 147 0.07 13.28 16.73
C ARG A 147 0.17 13.94 18.10
N LYS A 148 0.60 13.22 19.14
CA LYS A 148 0.78 13.80 20.48
C LYS A 148 2.07 14.62 20.60
N LYS A 149 3.04 14.44 19.70
CA LYS A 149 4.27 15.23 19.69
C LYS A 149 3.97 16.64 19.15
N LYS A 150 4.30 17.65 19.95
CA LYS A 150 4.03 19.07 19.62
C LYS A 150 5.06 19.68 18.69
N ASP A 151 6.25 19.08 18.57
CA ASP A 151 7.39 19.64 17.84
C ASP A 151 7.89 18.66 16.77
N VAL A 152 6.99 18.22 15.89
CA VAL A 152 7.39 17.46 14.70
C VAL A 152 8.11 18.41 13.74
N ARG A 153 9.38 18.14 13.45
CA ARG A 153 10.19 18.84 12.45
C ARG A 153 10.35 17.99 11.21
N ALA A 154 10.67 18.64 10.10
CA ALA A 154 10.85 18.00 8.81
C ALA A 154 12.15 18.48 8.19
N SER A 155 13.01 17.56 7.79
CA SER A 155 14.15 17.92 6.94
C SER A 155 13.67 18.09 5.50
N TRP A 156 14.07 19.21 4.88
CA TRP A 156 13.87 19.44 3.46
C TRP A 156 15.24 19.71 2.83
N CYS A 157 15.62 18.86 1.87
CA CYS A 157 16.94 18.88 1.27
C CYS A 157 16.87 19.34 -0.18
N SER A 158 17.85 20.16 -0.58
CA SER A 158 17.98 20.67 -1.94
C SER A 158 19.46 20.80 -2.32
N PRO A 159 19.83 20.51 -3.58
CA PRO A 159 21.17 20.80 -4.09
C PRO A 159 21.54 22.28 -3.96
N MET A 160 20.54 23.16 -3.97
CA MET A 160 20.74 24.60 -3.82
C MET A 160 21.38 24.99 -2.48
N PHE A 161 21.18 24.18 -1.45
CA PHE A 161 21.76 24.38 -0.12
C PHE A 161 23.18 23.83 0.03
N SER A 162 23.70 23.11 -0.98
CA SER A 162 25.03 22.48 -0.90
C SER A 162 26.21 23.43 -1.12
N LEU A 163 25.96 24.63 -1.67
CA LEU A 163 26.98 25.62 -2.03
C LEU A 163 27.49 26.40 -0.80
N PHE A 164 28.27 25.77 0.09
CA PHE A 164 28.88 26.40 1.29
C PHE A 164 27.92 27.29 2.10
N GLY A 165 26.63 26.99 2.01
CA GLY A 165 25.57 27.78 2.61
C GLY A 165 25.58 27.52 4.10
N VAL A 166 25.82 28.55 4.90
CA VAL A 166 25.77 28.45 6.37
C VAL A 166 24.33 28.62 6.84
N ALA A 167 23.59 29.50 6.17
CA ALA A 167 22.21 29.80 6.52
C ALA A 167 21.38 30.24 5.32
N GLU A 168 20.09 29.98 5.45
CA GLU A 168 19.03 30.44 4.56
C GLU A 168 18.20 31.52 5.27
N PHE A 169 17.91 32.59 4.54
CA PHE A 169 16.90 33.57 4.89
C PHE A 169 15.76 33.50 3.88
N ASP A 170 14.56 33.24 4.37
CA ASP A 170 13.34 33.30 3.57
C ASP A 170 12.89 34.76 3.36
N SER A 171 11.97 35.01 2.42
CA SER A 171 11.33 36.33 2.18
C SER A 171 10.70 36.97 3.42
N ASN A 172 10.44 36.15 4.45
CA ASN A 172 9.89 36.55 5.75
C ASN A 172 10.97 36.83 6.81
N CYS A 173 12.25 36.93 6.41
CA CYS A 173 13.41 37.16 7.27
C CYS A 173 13.60 36.10 8.37
N VAL A 174 13.12 34.87 8.13
CA VAL A 174 13.33 33.75 9.05
C VAL A 174 14.68 33.12 8.74
N PHE A 175 15.56 33.10 9.75
CA PHE A 175 16.86 32.45 9.68
C PHE A 175 16.71 30.93 9.89
N ARG A 176 17.28 30.14 9.00
CA ARG A 176 17.41 28.68 9.15
C ARG A 176 18.85 28.27 8.90
N GLU A 177 19.39 27.47 9.82
CA GLU A 177 20.71 26.88 9.66
C GLU A 177 20.64 25.73 8.66
N ILE A 178 21.62 25.68 7.76
CA ILE A 178 21.71 24.61 6.76
C ILE A 178 22.54 23.49 7.37
N SER A 179 21.89 22.36 7.63
CA SER A 179 22.55 21.11 8.00
C SER A 179 22.97 20.37 6.73
N GLY A 180 24.28 20.24 6.50
CA GLY A 180 24.82 19.56 5.32
C GLY A 180 25.79 18.45 5.69
N SER A 181 25.76 17.35 4.93
CA SER A 181 26.94 16.48 4.81
C SER A 181 27.68 16.94 3.56
N PRO A 182 28.87 17.60 3.68
CA PRO A 182 29.58 18.20 2.55
C PRO A 182 29.88 17.20 1.42
N ASN A 183 29.90 15.90 1.72
CA ASN A 183 30.24 14.84 0.77
C ASN A 183 29.04 14.34 -0.06
N LYS A 184 27.81 14.81 0.22
CA LYS A 184 26.58 14.35 -0.47
C LYS A 184 26.02 15.36 -1.48
N GLY A 185 26.63 16.54 -1.63
CA GLY A 185 26.18 17.56 -2.60
C GLY A 185 24.76 18.08 -2.33
N LEU A 186 24.25 17.92 -1.10
CA LEU A 186 22.93 18.30 -0.67
C LEU A 186 23.03 18.98 0.70
N GLY A 187 22.43 20.16 0.83
CA GLY A 187 22.15 20.76 2.14
C GLY A 187 20.68 20.54 2.51
N CYS A 188 20.39 20.53 3.81
CA CYS A 188 19.05 20.33 4.34
C CYS A 188 18.72 21.40 5.38
N ILE A 189 17.49 21.86 5.37
CA ILE A 189 16.95 22.78 6.37
C ILE A 189 15.84 22.11 7.17
N GLU A 190 15.68 22.52 8.43
CA GLU A 190 14.59 22.05 9.27
C GLU A 190 13.37 22.98 9.15
N LEU A 191 12.23 22.38 8.84
CA LEU A 191 10.94 23.03 8.71
C LEU A 191 9.96 22.56 9.78
N ASP A 192 8.97 23.40 10.06
CA ASP A 192 7.83 22.99 10.87
C ASP A 192 7.06 21.87 10.17
N GLY A 193 6.88 20.76 10.87
CA GLY A 193 6.21 19.57 10.33
C GLY A 193 4.69 19.70 10.21
N LYS A 194 4.16 20.83 9.74
CA LYS A 194 2.71 21.03 9.53
C LYS A 194 2.15 20.00 8.56
N ARG A 195 2.89 19.71 7.48
CA ARG A 195 2.53 18.72 6.47
C ARG A 195 2.57 17.30 7.03
N GLN A 196 3.59 16.97 7.83
CA GLN A 196 3.70 15.71 8.55
C GLN A 196 2.51 15.52 9.50
N ARG A 197 2.09 16.56 10.22
CA ARG A 197 0.89 16.49 11.09
C ARG A 197 -0.39 16.22 10.32
N LEU A 198 -0.55 16.86 9.16
CA LEU A 198 -1.70 16.59 8.28
C LEU A 198 -1.68 15.13 7.80
N TRP A 199 -0.53 14.65 7.32
CA TRP A 199 -0.36 13.26 6.91
C TRP A 199 -0.58 12.27 8.05
N LEU A 200 -0.09 12.53 9.26
CA LEU A 200 -0.38 11.70 10.44
C LEU A 200 -1.88 11.62 10.73
N MET A 201 -2.61 12.73 10.57
CA MET A 201 -4.06 12.75 10.75
C MET A 201 -4.78 11.96 9.66
N VAL A 202 -4.41 12.14 8.40
CA VAL A 202 -4.96 11.42 7.25
C VAL A 202 -4.71 9.91 7.39
N THR A 203 -3.46 9.51 7.64
CA THR A 203 -3.07 8.12 7.85
C THR A 203 -3.84 7.50 9.01
N LEU A 204 -3.99 8.21 10.13
CA LEU A 204 -4.77 7.73 11.28
C LEU A 204 -6.24 7.47 10.91
N ILE A 205 -6.89 8.41 10.23
CA ILE A 205 -8.31 8.27 9.84
C ILE A 205 -8.49 7.11 8.85
N CYS A 206 -7.64 7.05 7.81
CA CYS A 206 -7.72 6.01 6.79
C CYS A 206 -7.43 4.62 7.35
N LEU A 207 -6.39 4.45 8.17
CA LEU A 207 -6.08 3.16 8.78
C LEU A 207 -7.17 2.73 9.77
N LEU A 208 -7.71 3.65 10.58
CA LEU A 208 -8.81 3.35 11.50
C LEU A 208 -10.05 2.87 10.73
N LEU A 209 -10.45 3.61 9.69
CA LEU A 209 -11.58 3.25 8.85
C LEU A 209 -11.34 1.92 8.13
N SER A 210 -10.12 1.70 7.62
CA SER A 210 -9.73 0.44 6.98
C SER A 210 -9.87 -0.75 7.91
N VAL A 211 -9.32 -0.67 9.12
CA VAL A 211 -9.38 -1.77 10.09
C VAL A 211 -10.83 -2.09 10.46
N VAL A 212 -11.67 -1.07 10.66
CA VAL A 212 -13.11 -1.29 10.95
C VAL A 212 -13.81 -1.96 9.77
N VAL A 213 -13.60 -1.46 8.55
CA VAL A 213 -14.24 -2.01 7.35
C VAL A 213 -13.79 -3.43 7.06
N GLN A 214 -12.49 -3.73 7.15
CA GLN A 214 -11.95 -5.09 7.03
C GLN A 214 -12.53 -6.03 8.07
N MET A 215 -12.64 -5.60 9.34
CA MET A 215 -13.25 -6.43 10.38
C MET A 215 -14.73 -6.72 10.08
N VAL A 216 -15.48 -5.74 9.60
CA VAL A 216 -16.88 -5.93 9.17
C VAL A 216 -16.96 -6.91 8.00
N ASP A 217 -16.16 -6.72 6.96
CA ASP A 217 -16.13 -7.62 5.79
C ASP A 217 -15.72 -9.04 6.20
N LEU A 218 -14.71 -9.21 7.06
CA LEU A 218 -14.28 -10.51 7.58
C LEU A 218 -15.38 -11.19 8.42
N ILE A 219 -16.10 -10.44 9.27
CA ILE A 219 -17.23 -10.95 10.06
C ILE A 219 -18.38 -11.36 9.14
N LEU A 220 -18.76 -10.53 8.16
CA LEU A 220 -19.81 -10.84 7.19
C LEU A 220 -19.47 -12.09 6.39
N LEU A 221 -18.24 -12.18 5.89
CA LEU A 221 -17.74 -13.34 5.17
C LEU A 221 -17.74 -14.58 6.05
N CYS A 222 -17.30 -14.49 7.32
CA CYS A 222 -17.32 -15.60 8.27
C CYS A 222 -18.74 -16.04 8.67
N SER A 223 -19.65 -15.08 8.87
CA SER A 223 -21.03 -15.32 9.32
C SER A 223 -21.83 -16.14 8.30
N ARG A 224 -21.60 -15.93 7.00
CA ARG A 224 -22.18 -16.76 5.93
C ARG A 224 -21.83 -18.25 6.07
N PHE A 225 -20.69 -18.58 6.65
CA PHE A 225 -20.22 -19.96 6.78
C PHE A 225 -20.72 -20.68 8.03
N ARG A 226 -21.03 -19.94 9.09
CA ARG A 226 -21.69 -20.52 10.26
C ARG A 226 -23.18 -20.48 9.95
N ARG A 227 -23.86 -21.62 9.93
CA ARG A 227 -25.32 -21.74 9.76
C ARG A 227 -26.12 -21.13 10.95
N TRP A 228 -25.54 -20.12 11.60
CA TRP A 228 -25.86 -19.52 12.88
C TRP A 228 -25.81 -17.99 12.70
N ALA A 229 -26.83 -17.41 12.07
CA ALA A 229 -27.22 -16.03 12.39
C ALA A 229 -28.59 -15.68 11.76
N PRO A 230 -29.52 -15.10 12.56
CA PRO A 230 -30.80 -14.54 12.12
C PRO A 230 -30.65 -13.10 11.55
N PHE A 231 -29.43 -12.64 11.27
CA PHE A 231 -29.10 -11.30 10.80
C PHE A 231 -29.15 -11.19 9.27
N SER A 232 -30.23 -11.67 8.66
CA SER A 232 -30.55 -11.42 7.25
C SER A 232 -31.16 -10.03 7.07
N PHE A 233 -30.51 -8.96 7.55
CA PHE A 233 -31.11 -7.63 7.50
C PHE A 233 -31.12 -7.01 6.10
N LEU A 234 -30.36 -7.56 5.15
CA LEU A 234 -30.53 -7.27 3.73
C LEU A 234 -30.19 -8.54 2.96
N ALA A 235 -31.12 -9.04 2.15
CA ALA A 235 -30.99 -10.23 1.29
C ALA A 235 -29.93 -10.10 0.17
N VAL A 236 -28.87 -9.32 0.39
CA VAL A 236 -27.77 -9.14 -0.55
C VAL A 236 -26.75 -10.25 -0.26
N ASN A 237 -26.66 -11.21 -1.18
CA ASN A 237 -25.59 -12.19 -1.20
C ASN A 237 -24.26 -11.49 -1.55
N LEU A 238 -23.66 -10.79 -0.60
CA LEU A 238 -22.32 -10.22 -0.75
C LEU A 238 -21.31 -11.38 -0.75
N GLN A 239 -20.89 -11.77 -1.96
CA GLN A 239 -19.88 -12.80 -2.18
C GLN A 239 -18.45 -12.23 -2.14
N ARG A 240 -18.28 -10.90 -2.06
CA ARG A 240 -17.01 -10.20 -2.19
C ARG A 240 -16.89 -9.08 -1.14
N PRO A 241 -15.67 -8.76 -0.65
CA PRO A 241 -15.41 -7.67 0.28
C PRO A 241 -15.46 -6.32 -0.44
N TRP A 242 -16.66 -5.91 -0.85
CA TRP A 242 -16.86 -4.69 -1.64
C TRP A 242 -16.49 -3.43 -0.86
N ALA A 243 -16.69 -3.42 0.46
CA ALA A 243 -16.41 -2.24 1.27
C ALA A 243 -14.90 -2.01 1.37
N THR A 244 -14.11 -3.05 1.66
CA THR A 244 -12.63 -2.96 1.68
C THR A 244 -12.06 -2.58 0.32
N ILE A 245 -12.56 -3.17 -0.78
CA ILE A 245 -12.09 -2.85 -2.15
C ILE A 245 -12.39 -1.38 -2.50
N THR A 246 -13.62 -0.92 -2.23
CA THR A 246 -14.02 0.47 -2.54
C THR A 246 -13.23 1.46 -1.70
N LEU A 247 -13.02 1.15 -0.42
CA LEU A 247 -12.20 1.97 0.47
C LEU A 247 -10.74 2.01 0.00
N GLY A 248 -10.16 0.88 -0.38
CA GLY A 248 -8.80 0.81 -0.92
C GLY A 248 -8.62 1.67 -2.16
N PHE A 249 -9.59 1.64 -3.09
CA PHE A 249 -9.57 2.51 -4.27
C PHE A 249 -9.66 4.00 -3.87
N GLY A 250 -10.55 4.35 -2.93
CA GLY A 250 -10.65 5.71 -2.41
C GLY A 250 -9.34 6.18 -1.76
N THR A 251 -8.68 5.30 -0.99
CA THR A 251 -7.36 5.57 -0.40
C THR A 251 -6.29 5.77 -1.46
N LEU A 252 -6.29 4.98 -2.54
CA LEU A 252 -5.35 5.16 -3.66
C LEU A 252 -5.50 6.54 -4.29
N VAL A 253 -6.74 6.94 -4.62
CA VAL A 253 -7.03 8.26 -5.20
C VAL A 253 -6.59 9.37 -4.26
N LEU A 254 -6.82 9.21 -2.95
CA LEU A 254 -6.39 10.17 -1.95
C LEU A 254 -4.86 10.31 -1.94
N ILE A 255 -4.11 9.20 -1.88
CA ILE A 255 -2.64 9.25 -1.91
C ILE A 255 -2.14 9.93 -3.18
N LEU A 256 -2.71 9.62 -4.34
CA LEU A 256 -2.32 10.23 -5.61
C LEU A 256 -2.62 11.73 -5.64
N ALA A 257 -3.80 12.15 -5.18
CA ALA A 257 -4.18 13.56 -5.17
C ALA A 257 -3.30 14.38 -4.21
N PHE A 258 -3.07 13.87 -2.99
CA PHE A 258 -2.17 14.50 -2.03
C PHE A 258 -0.75 14.51 -2.56
N GLY A 259 -0.24 13.38 -3.06
CA GLY A 259 1.11 13.24 -3.62
C GLY A 259 1.38 14.19 -4.79
N ALA A 260 0.42 14.35 -5.70
CA ALA A 260 0.53 15.31 -6.80
C ALA A 260 0.57 16.75 -6.29
N ASN A 261 -0.36 17.15 -5.41
CA ASN A 261 -0.33 18.48 -4.80
C ASN A 261 1.01 18.75 -4.08
N ASP A 262 1.49 17.73 -3.39
CA ASP A 262 2.72 17.69 -2.63
C ASP A 262 3.99 17.81 -3.49
N ALA A 263 3.92 17.37 -4.75
CA ALA A 263 4.99 17.47 -5.74
C ALA A 263 5.07 18.86 -6.39
N TYR A 264 3.93 19.53 -6.56
CA TYR A 264 3.84 20.85 -7.22
C TYR A 264 3.88 22.04 -6.27
N THR A 265 3.88 21.83 -4.96
CA THR A 265 3.89 22.90 -3.97
C THR A 265 5.16 22.88 -3.11
N LEU A 266 5.71 24.06 -2.85
CA LEU A 266 6.76 24.23 -1.84
C LEU A 266 6.19 23.95 -0.45
N PRO A 267 7.01 23.43 0.48
CA PRO A 267 6.57 23.17 1.84
C PRO A 267 6.16 24.48 2.54
N TYR A 268 5.21 24.37 3.47
CA TYR A 268 4.71 25.53 4.21
C TYR A 268 5.82 26.24 4.98
N GLY A 269 5.92 27.57 4.79
CA GLY A 269 6.90 28.40 5.49
C GLY A 269 8.24 28.55 4.77
N ILE A 270 8.29 28.19 3.48
CA ILE A 270 9.35 28.56 2.53
C ILE A 270 8.70 29.39 1.41
N SER A 271 9.33 30.49 1.03
CA SER A 271 8.98 31.23 -0.18
C SER A 271 9.82 30.78 -1.38
N GLU A 272 9.37 31.13 -2.57
CA GLU A 272 10.06 30.82 -3.81
C GLU A 272 11.42 31.55 -3.92
N ASN A 273 11.59 32.70 -3.27
CA ASN A 273 12.80 33.50 -3.33
C ASN A 273 13.54 33.44 -1.99
N ILE A 274 14.74 32.87 -1.99
CA ILE A 274 15.56 32.73 -0.80
C ILE A 274 16.87 33.51 -0.93
N TRP A 275 17.43 33.88 0.20
CA TRP A 275 18.78 34.43 0.31
C TRP A 275 19.68 33.44 1.03
N LEU A 276 20.76 33.03 0.37
CA LEU A 276 21.75 32.09 0.90
C LEU A 276 22.98 32.87 1.34
N VAL A 277 23.37 32.69 2.60
CA VAL A 277 24.63 33.22 3.12
C VAL A 277 25.71 32.18 2.90
N VAL A 278 26.71 32.53 2.09
CA VAL A 278 27.82 31.66 1.74
C VAL A 278 29.06 32.15 2.49
N ASP A 279 29.71 31.24 3.23
CA ASP A 279 30.97 31.54 3.91
C ASP A 279 32.14 31.01 3.08
N SER A 280 32.71 31.87 2.23
CA SER A 280 33.92 31.57 1.45
C SER A 280 35.01 32.63 1.66
N GLY A 281 35.31 32.94 2.93
CA GLY A 281 36.36 33.89 3.33
C GLY A 281 35.91 35.34 3.43
N GLU A 282 35.03 35.80 2.53
CA GLU A 282 34.21 36.99 2.72
C GLU A 282 32.73 36.59 2.63
N PRO A 283 31.90 36.90 3.64
CA PRO A 283 30.50 36.52 3.62
C PRO A 283 29.76 37.31 2.54
N PHE A 284 29.22 36.61 1.54
CA PHE A 284 28.33 37.20 0.55
C PHE A 284 26.97 36.51 0.55
N VAL A 285 25.98 37.22 0.01
CA VAL A 285 24.59 36.75 -0.05
C VAL A 285 24.22 36.49 -1.51
N CYS A 286 23.78 35.27 -1.79
CA CYS A 286 23.22 34.91 -3.10
C CYS A 286 21.70 34.89 -3.04
N THR A 287 21.06 35.48 -4.04
CA THR A 287 19.61 35.31 -4.26
C THR A 287 19.37 34.05 -5.08
N GLY A 288 18.39 33.26 -4.68
CA GLY A 288 18.04 32.03 -5.35
C GLY A 288 16.53 31.84 -5.48
N THR A 289 16.11 31.18 -6.55
CA THR A 289 14.72 30.78 -6.77
C THR A 289 14.57 29.28 -6.51
N LEU A 290 13.77 28.90 -5.52
CA LEU A 290 13.44 27.52 -5.21
C LEU A 290 12.28 27.04 -6.08
N THR A 291 12.48 25.92 -6.75
CA THR A 291 11.42 25.21 -7.45
C THR A 291 10.90 24.06 -6.58
N PRO A 292 9.60 23.70 -6.66
CA PRO A 292 9.08 22.49 -6.07
C PRO A 292 9.87 21.25 -6.51
N ALA A 293 9.91 20.22 -5.67
CA ALA A 293 10.66 19.00 -5.93
C ALA A 293 10.20 18.26 -7.22
N GLY A 294 8.95 18.48 -7.64
CA GLY A 294 8.31 17.72 -8.69
C GLY A 294 8.16 16.24 -8.33
N GLU A 295 7.60 15.45 -9.24
CA GLU A 295 7.37 14.02 -8.99
C GLU A 295 8.69 13.25 -8.83
N ARG A 296 9.71 13.61 -9.62
CA ARG A 296 11.03 12.99 -9.54
C ARG A 296 11.69 13.22 -8.19
N GLY A 297 11.67 14.46 -7.68
CA GLY A 297 12.26 14.77 -6.38
C GLY A 297 11.52 14.10 -5.24
N GLN A 298 10.18 14.08 -5.29
CA GLN A 298 9.36 13.36 -4.31
C GLN A 298 9.65 11.85 -4.31
N PHE A 299 9.75 11.24 -5.49
CA PHE A 299 10.05 9.80 -5.61
C PHE A 299 11.45 9.47 -5.08
N LEU A 300 12.46 10.28 -5.39
CA LEU A 300 13.81 10.11 -4.85
C LEU A 300 13.83 10.27 -3.33
N GLY A 301 13.19 11.32 -2.78
CA GLY A 301 13.11 11.50 -1.33
C GLY A 301 12.37 10.36 -0.61
N TRP A 302 11.33 9.81 -1.24
CA TRP A 302 10.64 8.63 -0.73
C TRP A 302 11.53 7.38 -0.75
N LEU A 303 12.27 7.14 -1.84
CA LEU A 303 13.23 6.05 -1.93
C LEU A 303 14.35 6.18 -0.90
N ASP A 304 14.91 7.38 -0.73
CA ASP A 304 15.95 7.67 0.26
C ASP A 304 15.46 7.33 1.68
N GLY A 305 14.21 7.67 2.01
CA GLY A 305 13.59 7.30 3.28
C GLY A 305 13.38 5.79 3.45
N ILE A 306 12.96 5.08 2.40
CA ILE A 306 12.75 3.63 2.45
C ILE A 306 14.06 2.86 2.60
N PHE A 307 15.09 3.28 1.89
CA PHE A 307 16.38 2.57 1.84
C PHE A 307 17.43 3.16 2.78
N GLN A 308 17.05 4.09 3.65
CA GLN A 308 17.96 4.71 4.61
C GLN A 308 18.68 3.66 5.49
N SER A 309 17.99 2.59 5.88
CA SER A 309 18.58 1.54 6.72
C SER A 309 19.69 0.74 6.03
N TRP A 310 19.83 0.84 4.70
CA TRP A 310 20.87 0.14 3.94
C TRP A 310 22.22 0.86 4.02
N GLY A 311 22.25 2.11 4.53
CA GLY A 311 23.47 2.85 4.80
C GLY A 311 24.36 2.95 3.57
N SER A 312 25.60 2.48 3.70
CA SER A 312 26.62 2.56 2.64
C SER A 312 26.30 1.72 1.40
N VAL A 313 25.42 0.72 1.49
CA VAL A 313 24.98 -0.05 0.31
C VAL A 313 24.13 0.82 -0.62
N TYR A 314 23.33 1.73 -0.06
CA TYR A 314 22.46 2.62 -0.82
C TYR A 314 23.14 3.96 -1.15
N PHE A 315 23.76 4.61 -0.15
CA PHE A 315 24.39 5.93 -0.33
C PHE A 315 25.84 5.88 -0.82
N GLY A 316 26.44 4.69 -0.91
CA GLY A 316 27.86 4.53 -1.15
C GLY A 316 28.71 4.67 0.12
N PRO A 317 30.01 4.34 0.04
CA PRO A 317 30.92 4.52 1.18
C PRO A 317 31.05 6.01 1.54
N GLU A 318 30.95 6.31 2.83
CA GLU A 318 31.27 7.63 3.37
C GLU A 318 32.79 7.83 3.24
N THR A 319 33.22 8.51 2.18
CA THR A 319 34.59 9.01 2.01
C THR A 319 34.79 10.29 2.77
#